data_AF-A0A3D4RNG5-F1
#
_entry.id   AF-A0A3D4RNG5-F1
#
_cell.length_a   1.000
_cell.length_b   1.000
_cell.length_c   1.000
_cell.angle_alpha   90.00
_cell.angle_beta   90.00
_cell.angle_gamma   90.00
#
_symmetry.space_group_name_H-M   'P 1'
#
loop_
_entity.id
_entity.type
_entity.pdbx_description
1 polymer ?
#
loop_
_entity_poly.entity_id
_entity_poly.type
_entity_poly.pdbx_seq_one_letter_code
_entity_poly.pdbx_strand_id
1 'polypeptide(L)'
;MLTRIITLSLIITAVHATTWDGMLFHRPALVLGDLLDRLHLTVLRKPLFECLICMGGVYTIALYPLLYGWSWAILPTMLGVIGLNTLISALTCHLHE
;
A
#
# COMPACT_ATOMS: atom_id res chain seq x y z
N MET A 1 0.09 -19.23 4.32
CA MET A 1 -0.34 -17.87 4.76
C MET A 1 0.81 -16.89 4.79
N LEU A 2 1.92 -17.22 5.48
CA LEU A 2 3.12 -16.36 5.55
C LEU A 2 3.61 -15.90 4.16
N THR A 3 3.74 -16.82 3.20
CA THR A 3 4.13 -16.48 1.82
C THR A 3 3.21 -15.42 1.20
N ARG A 4 1.89 -15.54 1.40
CA ARG A 4 0.91 -14.58 0.85
C ARG A 4 1.07 -13.20 1.47
N ILE A 5 1.33 -13.14 2.78
CA ILE A 5 1.61 -11.90 3.51
C ILE A 5 2.85 -11.23 2.93
N ILE A 6 3.96 -11.97 2.83
CA ILE A 6 5.23 -11.45 2.31
C ILE A 6 5.07 -10.97 0.87
N THR A 7 4.45 -11.77 -0.01
CA THR A 7 4.24 -11.41 -1.42
C THR A 7 3.40 -10.14 -1.55
N LEU A 8 2.28 -10.02 -0.83
CA LEU A 8 1.44 -8.82 -0.87
C LEU A 8 2.17 -7.60 -0.30
N SER A 9 2.85 -7.73 0.83
CA SER A 9 3.66 -6.65 1.40
C SER A 9 4.74 -6.16 0.44
N LEU A 10 5.44 -7.07 -0.26
CA LEU A 10 6.46 -6.70 -1.26
C LEU A 10 5.85 -5.99 -2.46
N ILE A 11 4.72 -6.45 -2.99
CA ILE A 11 4.02 -5.79 -4.09
C ILE A 11 3.59 -4.37 -3.68
N ILE A 12 2.96 -4.23 -2.52
CA ILE A 12 2.47 -2.94 -2.01
C ILE A 12 3.65 -1.99 -1.76
N THR A 13 4.75 -2.50 -1.19
CA THR A 13 5.97 -1.73 -0.98
C THR A 13 6.60 -1.31 -2.30
N ALA A 14 6.63 -2.18 -3.31
CA ALA A 14 7.14 -1.83 -4.63
C ALA A 14 6.31 -0.72 -5.28
N VAL A 15 4.98 -0.82 -5.23
CA VAL A 15 4.10 0.24 -5.74
C VAL A 15 4.33 1.54 -4.97
N HIS A 16 4.40 1.49 -3.64
CA HIS A 16 4.67 2.68 -2.82
C HIS A 16 6.04 3.31 -3.15
N ALA A 17 7.10 2.52 -3.26
CA ALA A 17 8.44 2.99 -3.60
C ALA A 17 8.46 3.66 -4.99
N THR A 18 7.68 3.15 -5.95
CA THR A 18 7.59 3.78 -7.28
C THR A 18 6.80 5.10 -7.31
N THR A 19 6.13 5.46 -6.21
CA THR A 19 5.43 6.76 -6.06
C THR A 19 6.27 7.85 -5.38
N TRP A 20 7.47 7.50 -4.89
CA TRP A 20 8.39 8.47 -4.28
C TRP A 20 8.91 9.52 -5.26
N ASP A 21 9.40 10.63 -4.73
CA ASP A 21 9.89 11.77 -5.50
C ASP A 21 10.96 11.32 -6.51
N GLY A 22 10.73 11.65 -7.79
CA GLY A 22 11.63 11.29 -8.90
C GLY A 22 11.41 9.90 -9.51
N MET A 23 10.47 9.10 -9.01
CA MET A 23 10.16 7.76 -9.52
C MET A 23 9.08 7.76 -10.62
N LEU A 24 8.97 6.64 -11.35
CA LEU A 24 8.13 6.49 -12.54
C LEU A 24 6.65 6.88 -12.31
N PHE A 25 6.07 6.48 -11.17
CA PHE A 25 4.66 6.72 -10.86
C PHE A 25 4.42 7.97 -9.99
N HIS A 26 5.45 8.78 -9.75
CA HIS A 26 5.33 10.01 -8.96
C HIS A 26 4.35 11.02 -9.60
N ARG A 27 4.51 11.30 -10.89
CA ARG A 27 3.63 12.21 -11.64
C ARG A 27 2.17 11.75 -11.67
N PRO A 28 1.85 10.49 -12.05
CA PRO A 28 0.46 10.04 -12.03
C PRO A 28 -0.12 10.00 -10.61
N ALA A 29 0.68 9.67 -9.57
CA ALA A 29 0.23 9.73 -8.18
C ALA A 29 -0.14 11.17 -7.75
N LEU A 30 0.66 12.17 -8.15
CA LEU A 30 0.35 13.58 -7.93
C LEU A 30 -0.94 14.01 -8.64
N VAL A 31 -1.10 13.66 -9.91
CA VAL A 31 -2.31 14.00 -10.68
C VAL A 31 -3.55 13.36 -10.08
N LEU A 32 -3.46 12.10 -9.63
CA LEU A 32 -4.57 11.43 -8.94
C LEU A 32 -4.85 12.07 -7.57
N GLY A 33 -3.80 12.46 -6.84
CA GLY A 33 -3.91 13.20 -5.59
C GLY A 33 -4.66 14.51 -5.77
N ASP A 34 -4.28 15.32 -6.77
CA ASP A 34 -4.94 16.58 -7.10
C ASP A 34 -6.40 16.37 -7.51
N LEU A 35 -6.72 15.28 -8.22
CA LEU A 35 -8.08 14.94 -8.60
C LEU A 35 -8.93 14.56 -7.37
N LEU A 36 -8.36 13.78 -6.45
CA LEU A 36 -9.00 13.42 -5.17
C LEU A 36 -9.26 14.66 -4.31
N ASP A 37 -8.30 15.60 -4.27
CA ASP A 37 -8.42 16.84 -3.52
C ASP A 37 -9.53 17.72 -4.11
N ARG A 38 -9.66 17.78 -5.44
CA ARG A 38 -10.81 18.46 -6.12
C ARG A 38 -12.15 17.80 -5.80
N LEU A 39 -12.19 16.48 -5.65
CA LEU A 39 -13.40 15.75 -5.23
C LEU A 39 -13.68 15.82 -3.73
N HIS A 40 -12.89 16.55 -2.94
CA HIS A 40 -12.98 16.61 -1.46
C HIS A 40 -12.81 15.24 -0.78
N LEU A 41 -12.13 14.29 -1.44
CA LEU A 41 -11.85 12.94 -0.94
C LEU A 41 -10.43 12.84 -0.38
N THR A 42 -9.99 13.86 0.35
CA THR A 42 -8.66 13.95 0.97
C THR A 42 -8.33 12.76 1.88
N VAL A 43 -9.36 12.13 2.47
CA VAL A 43 -9.23 10.93 3.32
C VAL A 43 -8.70 9.72 2.55
N LEU A 44 -9.00 9.60 1.24
CA LEU A 44 -8.58 8.49 0.39
C LEU A 44 -7.14 8.64 -0.11
N ARG A 45 -6.57 9.84 -0.04
CA ARG A 45 -5.20 10.10 -0.52
C ARG A 45 -4.15 9.32 0.29
N LYS A 46 -4.30 9.30 1.62
CA LYS A 46 -3.42 8.56 2.54
C LYS A 46 -3.36 7.05 2.27
N PRO A 47 -4.49 6.32 2.18
CA PRO A 47 -4.48 4.87 1.93
C PRO A 47 -4.10 4.49 0.49
N LEU A 48 -4.12 5.41 -0.47
CA LEU A 48 -3.79 5.10 -1.86
C LEU A 48 -2.31 5.30 -2.20
N PHE A 49 -1.66 6.35 -1.67
CA PHE A 49 -0.33 6.76 -2.11
C PHE A 49 0.67 7.07 -0.99
N GLU A 50 0.23 7.65 0.14
CA GLU A 50 1.16 8.25 1.10
C GLU A 50 1.59 7.32 2.25
N CYS A 51 0.72 6.40 2.67
CA CYS A 51 0.97 5.58 3.85
C CYS A 51 1.03 4.09 3.50
N LEU A 52 2.22 3.49 3.57
CA LEU A 52 2.46 2.06 3.30
C LEU A 52 1.59 1.13 4.16
N ILE A 53 1.29 1.55 5.40
CA ILE A 53 0.45 0.80 6.35
C ILE A 53 -1.01 0.80 5.89
N CYS A 54 -1.55 1.99 5.57
CA CYS A 54 -2.94 2.15 5.11
C CYS A 54 -3.15 1.49 3.74
N MET A 55 -2.16 1.62 2.87
CA MET A 55 -2.09 0.95 1.57
C MET A 55 -2.12 -0.57 1.74
N GLY A 56 -1.42 -1.09 2.75
CA GLY A 56 -1.48 -2.49 3.19
C GLY A 56 -2.91 -3.03 3.34
N GLY A 57 -3.79 -2.28 4.00
CA GLY A 57 -5.19 -2.65 4.20
C GLY A 57 -6.00 -2.64 2.90
N VAL A 58 -6.02 -1.49 2.21
CA VAL A 58 -6.84 -1.29 1.01
C VAL A 58 -6.39 -2.18 -0.15
N TYR A 59 -5.08 -2.26 -0.39
CA TYR A 59 -4.53 -3.05 -1.49
C TYR A 59 -4.65 -4.54 -1.22
N THR A 60 -4.62 -5.01 0.04
CA THR A 60 -4.89 -6.42 0.32
C THR A 60 -6.31 -6.80 -0.04
N ILE A 61 -7.30 -5.94 0.22
CA ILE A 61 -8.70 -6.20 -0.16
C ILE A 61 -8.84 -6.30 -1.68
N ALA A 62 -8.12 -5.47 -2.44
CA ALA A 62 -8.19 -5.50 -3.91
C ALA A 62 -7.35 -6.62 -4.54
N LEU A 63 -6.11 -6.83 -4.08
CA LEU A 63 -5.15 -7.76 -4.68
C LEU A 63 -5.36 -9.20 -4.23
N TYR A 64 -5.84 -9.45 -3.02
CA TYR A 64 -5.99 -10.81 -2.52
C TYR A 64 -7.01 -11.63 -3.34
N PRO A 65 -8.24 -11.14 -3.60
CA PRO A 65 -9.19 -11.87 -4.43
C PRO A 65 -8.68 -12.09 -5.86
N LEU A 66 -7.92 -11.14 -6.38
CA LEU A 66 -7.35 -11.19 -7.73
C LEU A 66 -6.26 -12.27 -7.87
N LEU A 67 -5.40 -12.42 -6.87
CA LEU A 67 -4.25 -13.33 -6.91
C LEU A 67 -4.54 -14.73 -6.38
N TYR A 68 -5.41 -14.84 -5.36
CA TYR A 68 -5.61 -16.08 -4.60
C TYR A 68 -7.08 -16.54 -4.56
N GLY A 69 -7.98 -15.80 -5.21
CA GLY A 69 -9.42 -16.05 -5.18
C GLY A 69 -10.11 -15.56 -3.90
N TRP A 70 -11.44 -15.67 -3.89
CA TRP A 70 -12.26 -15.25 -2.74
C TRP A 70 -12.12 -16.23 -1.59
N SER A 71 -11.57 -15.78 -0.45
CA SER A 71 -11.45 -16.61 0.75
C SER A 71 -11.52 -15.79 2.04
N TRP A 72 -12.00 -16.42 3.12
CA TRP A 72 -12.03 -15.82 4.46
C TRP A 72 -10.65 -15.54 5.06
N ALA A 73 -9.59 -16.11 4.47
CA ALA A 73 -8.22 -15.85 4.87
C ALA A 73 -7.73 -14.42 4.51
N ILE A 74 -8.55 -13.60 3.85
CA ILE A 74 -8.27 -12.18 3.60
C ILE A 74 -8.00 -11.43 4.91
N LEU A 75 -8.86 -11.58 5.92
CA LEU A 75 -8.75 -10.84 7.18
C LEU A 75 -7.42 -11.10 7.92
N PRO A 76 -7.02 -12.35 8.21
CA PRO A 76 -5.74 -12.61 8.87
C PRO A 76 -4.54 -12.24 7.99
N THR A 77 -4.67 -12.35 6.66
CA THR A 77 -3.60 -11.92 5.74
C THR A 77 -3.44 -10.40 5.76
N MET A 78 -4.55 -9.65 5.75
CA MET A 78 -4.57 -8.19 5.81
C MET A 78 -3.90 -7.67 7.09
N LEU A 79 -4.26 -8.24 8.25
CA LEU A 79 -3.61 -7.89 9.52
C LEU A 79 -2.09 -8.20 9.48
N GLY A 80 -1.71 -9.33 8.90
CA GLY A 80 -0.30 -9.68 8.71
C GLY A 80 0.45 -8.70 7.80
N VAL A 81 -0.16 -8.29 6.69
CA VAL A 81 0.42 -7.32 5.74
C VAL A 81 0.57 -5.95 6.40
N ILE A 82 -0.44 -5.48 7.13
CA ILE A 82 -0.37 -4.22 7.88
C ILE A 82 0.76 -4.25 8.91
N GLY A 83 0.90 -5.35 9.66
CA GLY A 83 1.98 -5.54 10.63
C GLY A 83 3.37 -5.51 9.97
N LEU A 84 3.54 -6.27 8.88
CA LEU A 84 4.82 -6.31 8.15
C LEU A 84 5.16 -4.96 7.50
N ASN A 85 4.17 -4.28 6.92
CA ASN A 85 4.36 -2.96 6.32
C ASN A 85 4.70 -1.89 7.37
N THR A 86 4.19 -2.02 8.61
CA THR A 86 4.61 -1.14 9.72
C THR A 86 6.10 -1.31 10.02
N LEU A 87 6.60 -2.55 10.06
CA LEU A 87 8.03 -2.82 10.26
C LEU A 87 8.87 -2.26 9.11
N ILE A 88 8.46 -2.50 7.86
CA ILE A 88 9.15 -1.96 6.67
C ILE A 88 9.16 -0.43 6.71
N SER A 89 8.05 0.20 7.07
CA SER A 89 7.96 1.65 7.17
C SER A 89 8.91 2.21 8.23
N ALA A 90 9.01 1.57 9.40
CA ALA A 90 9.95 1.98 10.44
C ALA A 90 11.41 1.85 9.98
N LEU A 91 11.75 0.76 9.28
CA LEU A 91 13.09 0.55 8.71
C LEU A 91 13.41 1.57 7.61
N THR A 92 12.44 1.90 6.75
CA THR A 92 12.63 2.85 5.65
C THR A 92 12.84 4.27 6.17
N CYS A 93 12.15 4.63 7.26
CA CYS A 93 12.32 5.92 7.91
C CYS A 93 13.73 6.08 8.49
N HIS A 94 14.28 5.03 9.11
CA HIS A 94 15.66 5.02 9.60
C HIS A 94 16.75 5.07 8.51
N LEU A 95 16.42 4.72 7.26
CA LEU A 95 17.34 4.75 6.13
C LEU A 95 17.42 6.14 5.45
N HIS A 96 16.46 7.01 5.71
CA HIS A 96 16.40 8.38 5.15
C HIS A 96 16.82 9.47 6.15
N GLU A 97 17.26 9.11 7.36
CA GLU A 97 18.01 9.97 8.30
C GLU A 97 19.52 9.90 8.02
#